data_AF-A0A4Y2QVP9-F1
#
_entry.id   AF-A0A4Y2QVP9-F1
#
_cell.length_a   1.000
_cell.length_b   1.000
_cell.length_c   1.000
_cell.angle_alpha   90.00
_cell.angle_beta   90.00
_cell.angle_gamma   90.00
#
_symmetry.space_group_name_H-M   'P 1'
#
loop_
_entity.id
_entity.type
_entity.pdbx_description
1 polymer ?
#
loop_
_entity_poly.entity_id
_entity_poly.type
_entity_poly.pdbx_seq_one_letter_code
_entity_poly.pdbx_strand_id
1 'polypeptide(L)'
;MENNELRAVIKHFYLKGLTPKEIKAELDEVHGTSAPAFATVYNWNKRNHVINSEAGLTLFRCNPVEFLHRYLTVGETWICYYAPVTREQSKQRVFKGDPAPKKAKTVTSPGKVMATVFWDARGIIYVDYLAKGQTINGEYYASFLHRLS
;
A
#
# COMPACT_ATOMS: atom_id res chain seq x y z
N MET A 1 -27.91 19.60 3.79
CA MET A 1 -26.48 19.85 4.01
C MET A 1 -25.94 20.61 2.83
N GLU A 2 -25.24 21.71 3.07
CA GLU A 2 -24.65 22.50 1.99
C GLU A 2 -23.45 21.74 1.39
N ASN A 3 -23.16 21.93 0.10
CA ASN A 3 -22.12 21.17 -0.61
C ASN A 3 -20.71 21.36 0.02
N ASN A 4 -20.48 22.48 0.70
CA ASN A 4 -19.24 22.75 1.42
C ASN A 4 -19.10 21.93 2.71
N GLU A 5 -20.20 21.71 3.43
CA GLU A 5 -20.23 20.90 4.66
C GLU A 5 -19.93 19.42 4.34
N LEU A 6 -20.54 18.89 3.27
CA LEU A 6 -20.29 17.51 2.81
C LEU A 6 -18.81 17.29 2.47
N ARG A 7 -18.15 18.27 1.84
CA ARG A 7 -16.72 18.19 1.51
C ARG A 7 -15.85 18.20 2.77
N ALA A 8 -16.21 19.01 3.78
CA ALA A 8 -15.49 19.04 5.04
C ALA A 8 -15.60 17.70 5.77
N VAL A 9 -16.79 17.09 5.79
CA VAL A 9 -17.03 15.76 6.37
C VAL A 9 -16.24 14.67 5.64
N ILE A 10 -16.27 14.65 4.30
CA ILE A 10 -15.47 13.70 3.51
C ILE A 10 -13.98 13.87 3.78
N LYS A 11 -13.48 15.11 3.87
CA LYS A 11 -12.08 15.39 4.20
C LYS A 11 -11.72 14.91 5.61
N HIS A 12 -12.60 15.12 6.59
CA HIS A 12 -12.41 14.65 7.95
C HIS A 12 -12.27 13.12 8.01
N PHE A 13 -13.19 12.38 7.38
CA PHE A 13 -13.11 10.92 7.37
C PHE A 13 -11.91 10.40 6.58
N TYR A 14 -11.53 11.08 5.49
CA TYR A 14 -10.29 10.78 4.77
C TYR A 14 -9.05 10.93 5.67
N LEU A 15 -8.96 12.01 6.46
CA LEU A 15 -7.85 12.21 7.40
C LEU A 15 -7.84 11.19 8.54
N LYS A 16 -9.01 10.61 8.89
CA LYS A 16 -9.11 9.48 9.80
C LYS A 16 -8.70 8.13 9.17
N GLY A 17 -8.34 8.11 7.89
CA GLY A 17 -7.89 6.90 7.20
C GLY A 17 -9.01 6.00 6.68
N LEU A 18 -10.26 6.47 6.66
CA LEU A 18 -11.38 5.67 6.13
C LEU A 18 -11.28 5.55 4.60
N THR A 19 -11.62 4.37 4.11
CA THR A 19 -11.75 4.09 2.67
C THR A 19 -12.99 4.78 2.10
N PRO A 20 -13.03 5.08 0.79
CA PRO A 20 -14.23 5.68 0.18
C PRO A 20 -15.53 4.90 0.43
N LYS A 21 -15.45 3.58 0.61
CA LYS A 21 -16.61 2.72 0.89
C LYS A 21 -17.13 2.92 2.30
N GLU A 22 -16.24 2.98 3.29
CA GLU A 22 -16.61 3.27 4.68
C GLU A 22 -17.17 4.68 4.82
N ILE A 23 -16.52 5.67 4.18
CA ILE A 23 -17.03 7.05 4.14
C ILE A 23 -18.45 7.09 3.54
N LYS A 24 -18.69 6.32 2.48
CA LYS A 24 -20.02 6.25 1.86
C LYS A 24 -21.05 5.62 2.81
N ALA A 25 -20.69 4.53 3.49
CA ALA A 25 -21.57 3.89 4.46
C ALA A 25 -21.96 4.83 5.61
N GLU A 26 -20.99 5.55 6.17
CA GLU A 26 -21.21 6.57 7.22
C GLU A 26 -22.14 7.69 6.73
N LEU A 27 -21.92 8.19 5.52
CA LEU A 27 -22.78 9.23 4.94
C LEU A 27 -24.20 8.73 4.66
N ASP A 28 -24.36 7.46 4.26
CA ASP A 28 -25.66 6.83 4.04
C ASP A 28 -26.42 6.62 5.35
N GLU A 29 -25.72 6.24 6.42
CA GLU A 29 -26.31 6.08 7.75
C GLU A 29 -26.86 7.41 8.29
N VAL A 30 -26.10 8.50 8.16
CA VAL A 30 -26.48 9.80 8.72
C VAL A 30 -27.46 10.57 7.81
N HIS A 31 -27.34 10.45 6.49
CA HIS A 31 -28.08 11.30 5.54
C HIS A 31 -29.07 10.57 4.64
N GLY A 32 -29.08 9.24 4.63
CA GLY A 32 -30.02 8.42 3.86
C GLY A 32 -30.12 8.87 2.40
N THR A 33 -31.33 9.27 1.98
CA THR A 33 -31.60 9.72 0.60
C THR A 33 -30.92 11.03 0.22
N SER A 34 -30.49 11.84 1.19
CA SER A 34 -29.76 13.09 0.97
C SER A 34 -28.24 12.87 0.88
N ALA A 35 -27.76 11.64 1.06
CA ALA A 35 -26.35 11.31 0.98
C ALA A 35 -25.81 11.47 -0.46
N PRO A 36 -24.57 11.95 -0.64
CA PRO A 36 -23.98 12.08 -1.96
C PRO A 36 -23.77 10.69 -2.60
N ALA A 37 -23.82 10.65 -3.93
CA ALA A 37 -23.48 9.44 -4.67
C ALA A 37 -22.05 8.97 -4.36
N PHE A 38 -21.82 7.65 -4.42
CA PHE A 38 -20.49 7.07 -4.17
C PHE A 38 -19.41 7.67 -5.08
N ALA A 39 -19.74 7.94 -6.35
CA ALA A 39 -18.83 8.59 -7.29
C ALA A 39 -18.33 9.96 -6.80
N THR A 40 -19.20 10.73 -6.14
CA THR A 40 -18.85 12.02 -5.54
C THR A 40 -17.86 11.84 -4.39
N VAL A 41 -18.12 10.89 -3.49
CA VAL A 41 -17.21 10.56 -2.38
C VAL A 41 -15.84 10.10 -2.90
N TYR A 42 -15.83 9.19 -3.87
CA TYR A 42 -14.61 8.70 -4.50
C TYR A 42 -13.79 9.80 -5.16
N ASN A 43 -14.43 10.66 -5.96
CA ASN A 43 -13.76 11.76 -6.64
C ASN A 43 -13.19 12.79 -5.65
N TRP A 44 -13.91 13.07 -4.56
CA TRP A 44 -13.40 13.95 -3.50
C TRP A 44 -12.23 13.35 -2.74
N ASN A 45 -12.28 12.06 -2.42
CA ASN A 45 -11.17 11.36 -1.80
C ASN A 45 -9.92 11.41 -2.70
N LYS A 46 -10.07 11.14 -4.01
CA LYS A 46 -9.01 11.31 -5.01
C LYS A 46 -8.44 12.73 -5.04
N ARG A 47 -9.28 13.77 -4.93
CA ARG A 47 -8.82 15.16 -4.84
C ARG A 47 -8.03 15.43 -3.56
N ASN A 48 -8.47 14.90 -2.42
CA ASN A 48 -7.74 15.04 -1.15
C ASN A 48 -6.33 14.42 -1.24
N HIS A 49 -6.19 13.26 -1.91
CA HIS A 49 -4.88 12.67 -2.19
C HIS A 49 -3.97 13.60 -3.01
N VAL A 50 -4.50 14.28 -4.04
CA VAL A 50 -3.73 15.23 -4.86
C VAL A 50 -3.30 16.43 -4.02
N ILE A 51 -4.23 17.05 -3.29
CA ILE A 51 -3.95 18.22 -2.44
C ILE A 51 -2.89 17.90 -1.38
N ASN A 52 -2.98 16.74 -0.73
CA ASN A 52 -1.96 16.33 0.24
C ASN A 52 -0.60 16.09 -0.42
N SER A 53 -0.58 15.52 -1.62
CA SER A 53 0.66 15.32 -2.39
C SER A 53 1.31 16.65 -2.80
N GLU A 54 0.52 17.68 -3.13
CA GLU A 54 1.04 19.01 -3.49
C GLU A 54 1.80 19.68 -2.34
N ALA A 55 1.37 19.47 -1.10
CA ALA A 55 2.10 19.96 0.08
C ALA A 55 3.49 19.31 0.17
N GLY A 56 3.58 17.99 -0.01
CA GLY A 56 4.86 17.27 -0.05
C GLY A 56 5.75 17.72 -1.21
N LEU A 57 5.16 17.93 -2.40
CA LEU A 57 5.88 18.44 -3.57
C LEU A 57 6.42 19.85 -3.33
N THR A 58 5.67 20.70 -2.63
CA THR A 58 6.10 22.06 -2.28
C THR A 58 7.33 22.01 -1.37
N LEU A 59 7.30 21.19 -0.32
CA LEU A 59 8.44 20.99 0.58
C LEU A 59 9.67 20.45 -0.17
N PHE A 60 9.47 19.46 -1.04
CA PHE A 60 10.53 18.91 -1.88
C PHE A 60 11.14 19.97 -2.80
N ARG A 61 10.32 20.82 -3.44
CA ARG A 61 10.80 21.89 -4.33
C ARG A 61 11.56 22.99 -3.60
N CYS A 62 11.20 23.29 -2.34
CA CYS A 62 11.88 24.32 -1.55
C CYS A 62 13.32 23.92 -1.19
N ASN A 63 13.55 22.65 -0.82
CA ASN A 63 14.89 22.15 -0.53
C ASN A 63 14.96 20.63 -0.75
N PRO A 64 15.27 20.17 -1.98
CA PRO A 64 15.21 18.75 -2.30
C PRO A 64 16.26 17.92 -1.54
N VAL A 65 17.43 18.50 -1.28
CA VAL A 65 18.54 17.80 -0.60
C VAL A 65 18.19 17.56 0.87
N GLU A 66 17.83 18.60 1.62
CA GLU A 66 17.45 18.44 3.03
C GLU A 66 16.16 17.65 3.19
N PHE A 67 15.21 17.80 2.26
CA PHE A 67 13.98 17.01 2.28
C PHE A 67 14.32 15.51 2.21
N LEU A 68 15.09 15.08 1.20
CA LEU A 68 15.44 13.67 1.02
C LEU A 68 16.34 13.14 2.14
N HIS A 69 17.25 13.95 2.69
CA HIS A 69 18.09 13.54 3.83
C HIS A 69 17.28 13.29 5.10
N ARG A 70 16.12 13.94 5.27
CA ARG A 70 15.24 13.77 6.43
C ARG A 70 14.08 12.81 6.16
N TYR A 71 13.88 12.41 4.90
CA TYR A 71 12.76 11.59 4.49
C TYR A 71 13.07 10.11 4.78
N LEU A 72 12.52 9.63 5.89
CA LEU A 72 12.50 8.22 6.26
C LEU A 72 11.20 7.59 5.77
N THR A 73 11.29 6.45 5.09
CA THR A 73 10.10 5.69 4.70
C THR A 73 10.18 4.24 5.17
N VAL A 74 9.01 3.64 5.30
CA VAL A 74 8.81 2.23 5.64
C VAL A 74 7.94 1.57 4.59
N GLY A 75 8.22 0.31 4.29
CA GLY A 75 7.38 -0.51 3.43
C GLY A 75 7.39 -1.98 3.88
N GLU A 76 6.24 -2.62 3.72
CA GLU A 76 6.07 -4.05 3.98
C GLU A 76 5.93 -4.80 2.66
N THR A 77 6.60 -5.94 2.55
CA THR A 77 6.49 -6.79 1.36
C THR A 77 6.54 -8.28 1.72
N TRP A 78 5.84 -9.09 0.94
CA TRP A 78 5.88 -10.55 1.08
C TRP A 78 7.03 -11.11 0.27
N ILE A 79 7.95 -11.80 0.94
CA ILE A 79 9.05 -12.53 0.31
C ILE A 79 8.71 -14.02 0.31
N CYS A 80 8.59 -14.60 -0.87
CA CYS A 80 8.35 -16.03 -1.06
C CYS A 80 9.69 -16.77 -1.13
N TYR A 81 9.83 -17.90 -0.42
CA TYR A 81 11.07 -18.70 -0.45
C TYR A 81 11.42 -19.25 -1.84
N TYR A 82 10.40 -19.50 -2.65
CA TYR A 82 10.55 -19.95 -4.02
C TYR A 82 9.76 -19.03 -4.93
N ALA A 83 10.43 -18.40 -5.88
CA ALA A 83 9.77 -17.82 -7.04
C ALA A 83 9.46 -18.98 -8.00
N PRO A 84 8.19 -19.34 -8.25
CA PRO A 84 7.90 -20.33 -9.26
C PRO A 84 8.45 -19.82 -10.59
N VAL A 85 9.21 -20.68 -11.28
CA VAL A 85 9.66 -20.41 -12.65
C VAL A 85 8.46 -19.94 -13.45
N THR A 86 8.52 -18.71 -13.96
CA THR A 86 7.38 -18.13 -14.69
C THR A 86 7.09 -18.96 -15.94
N ARG A 87 5.84 -18.96 -16.41
CA ARG A 87 5.46 -19.66 -17.64
C ARG A 87 6.34 -19.27 -18.84
N GLU A 88 6.88 -18.05 -18.83
CA GLU A 88 7.77 -17.54 -19.86
C GLU A 88 9.19 -18.09 -19.75
N GLN A 89 9.73 -18.17 -18.54
CA GLN A 89 11.01 -18.84 -18.27
C GLN A 89 10.93 -20.36 -18.48
N SER A 90 9.75 -20.97 -18.37
CA SER A 90 9.53 -22.39 -18.65
C SER A 90 9.24 -22.69 -20.12
N LYS A 91 9.32 -21.71 -21.04
CA LYS A 91 9.14 -21.95 -22.48
C LYS A 91 10.36 -22.70 -23.02
N GLN A 92 10.19 -23.99 -23.28
CA GLN A 92 11.14 -24.77 -24.05
C GLN A 92 10.74 -24.69 -25.54
N ARG A 93 11.72 -24.49 -26.43
CA ARG A 93 11.51 -24.68 -27.88
C ARG A 93 11.49 -26.18 -28.15
N VAL A 94 10.46 -26.64 -28.85
CA VAL A 94 10.22 -28.06 -29.15
C VAL A 94 9.98 -28.17 -30.66
N PHE A 95 10.56 -29.17 -31.32
CA PHE A 95 10.40 -29.40 -32.76
C PHE A 95 9.15 -30.23 -33.06
N LYS A 96 8.69 -30.19 -34.32
CA LYS A 96 7.49 -30.91 -34.76
C LYS A 96 7.75 -32.42 -34.73
N GLY A 97 7.20 -33.12 -33.75
CA GLY A 97 7.36 -34.57 -33.54
C GLY A 97 7.91 -34.94 -32.17
N ASP A 98 8.45 -33.98 -31.42
CA ASP A 98 8.96 -34.20 -30.07
C ASP A 98 7.81 -34.41 -29.06
N PRO A 99 8.06 -35.17 -27.97
CA PRO A 99 7.08 -35.34 -26.90
C PRO A 99 6.72 -34.01 -26.24
N ALA A 100 5.45 -33.86 -25.86
CA ALA A 100 4.96 -32.65 -25.21
C ALA A 100 5.79 -32.32 -23.95
N PRO A 101 6.28 -31.08 -23.80
CA PRO A 101 7.12 -30.71 -22.67
C PRO A 101 6.33 -30.92 -21.37
N LYS A 102 6.92 -31.69 -20.45
CA LYS A 102 6.34 -31.89 -19.10
C LYS A 102 6.35 -30.55 -18.39
N LYS A 103 5.17 -29.92 -18.28
CA LYS A 103 5.00 -28.72 -17.47
C LYS A 103 5.35 -29.06 -16.02
N ALA A 104 6.34 -28.39 -15.46
CA ALA A 104 6.57 -28.44 -14.03
C ALA A 104 5.28 -28.00 -13.34
N LYS A 105 4.72 -28.86 -12.48
CA LYS A 105 3.57 -28.47 -11.65
C LYS A 105 4.03 -27.32 -10.76
N THR A 106 3.25 -26.24 -10.71
CA THR A 106 3.50 -25.14 -9.77
C THR A 106 3.45 -25.72 -8.36
N VAL A 107 4.62 -25.94 -7.76
CA VAL A 107 4.70 -26.31 -6.34
C VAL A 107 4.29 -25.08 -5.57
N THR A 108 3.21 -25.19 -4.79
CA THR A 108 2.81 -24.18 -3.82
C THR A 108 4.00 -23.98 -2.88
N SER A 109 4.60 -22.79 -2.87
CA SER A 109 5.79 -22.52 -2.07
C SER A 109 5.53 -22.86 -0.60
N PRO A 110 6.43 -23.60 0.09
CA PRO A 110 6.19 -24.07 1.46
C PRO A 110 6.19 -22.95 2.53
N GLY A 111 6.56 -21.73 2.15
CA GLY A 111 6.45 -20.57 3.03
C GLY A 111 6.67 -19.23 2.32
N LYS A 112 6.11 -18.19 2.94
CA LYS A 112 6.36 -16.78 2.69
C LYS A 112 6.67 -16.12 4.03
N VAL A 113 7.56 -15.13 4.02
CA VAL A 113 7.85 -14.27 5.17
C VAL A 113 7.48 -12.83 4.80
N MET A 114 7.03 -12.06 5.78
CA MET A 114 6.75 -10.63 5.59
C MET A 114 7.99 -9.87 6.02
N ALA A 115 8.55 -9.05 5.14
CA ALA A 115 9.66 -8.18 5.45
C ALA A 115 9.15 -6.75 5.62
N THR A 116 9.59 -6.09 6.69
CA THR A 116 9.42 -4.65 6.89
C THR A 116 10.76 -4.00 6.69
N VAL A 117 10.86 -3.07 5.73
CA VAL A 117 12.12 -2.41 5.38
C VAL A 117 11.98 -0.92 5.67
N PHE A 118 12.99 -0.35 6.31
CA PHE A 118 13.17 1.09 6.51
C PHE A 118 14.35 1.55 5.69
N TRP A 119 14.18 2.66 4.99
CA TRP A 119 15.25 3.24 4.20
C TRP A 119 15.11 4.75 4.09
N ASP A 120 16.25 5.41 3.90
CA ASP A 120 16.36 6.82 3.56
C ASP A 120 17.05 6.98 2.19
N ALA A 121 17.44 8.21 1.84
CA ALA A 121 18.18 8.50 0.62
C ALA A 121 19.59 7.87 0.57
N ARG A 122 20.14 7.40 1.70
CA ARG A 122 21.48 6.79 1.80
C ARG A 122 21.44 5.28 1.70
N GLY A 123 20.33 4.65 2.09
CA GLY A 123 20.12 3.23 1.91
C GLY A 123 19.18 2.62 2.93
N ILE A 124 19.26 1.31 3.06
CA ILE A 124 18.47 0.54 4.03
C ILE A 124 19.01 0.82 5.43
N ILE A 125 18.13 1.29 6.30
CA ILE A 125 18.43 1.56 7.71
C ILE A 125 18.19 0.30 8.52
N TYR A 126 17.08 -0.39 8.26
CA TYR A 126 16.68 -1.56 9.04
C TYR A 126 15.77 -2.50 8.24
N VAL A 127 15.90 -3.79 8.50
CA VAL A 127 15.04 -4.84 7.94
C VAL A 127 14.61 -5.76 9.07
N ASP A 128 13.30 -6.00 9.17
CA ASP A 128 12.75 -7.02 10.05
C ASP A 128 12.00 -8.07 9.25
N TYR A 129 12.09 -9.32 9.71
CA TYR A 129 11.42 -10.45 9.10
C TYR A 129 10.42 -11.02 10.08
N LEU A 130 9.14 -10.84 9.77
CA LEU A 130 8.07 -11.37 10.58
C LEU A 130 7.97 -12.88 10.43
N ALA A 131 7.92 -13.59 11.57
CA ALA A 131 7.80 -15.04 11.57
C ALA A 131 6.48 -15.48 10.92
N LYS A 132 6.49 -16.68 10.32
CA LYS A 132 5.33 -17.24 9.62
C LYS A 132 4.14 -17.36 10.59
N GLY A 133 3.03 -16.70 10.26
CA GLY A 133 1.79 -16.72 11.03
C GLY A 133 1.60 -15.55 11.99
N GLN A 134 2.57 -14.63 12.09
CA GLN A 134 2.38 -13.36 12.77
C GLN A 134 1.75 -12.32 11.83
N THR A 135 1.02 -11.37 12.40
CA THR A 135 0.41 -10.24 11.70
C THR A 135 0.95 -8.96 12.30
N ILE A 136 1.24 -7.99 11.43
CA ILE A 136 1.65 -6.67 11.90
C ILE A 136 0.42 -5.96 12.48
N ASN A 137 0.43 -5.77 13.80
CA ASN A 137 -0.59 -5.02 14.52
C ASN A 137 -0.03 -3.65 14.98
N GLY A 138 -0.90 -2.80 15.55
CA GLY A 138 -0.48 -1.47 16.02
C GLY A 138 0.58 -1.52 17.12
N GLU A 139 0.52 -2.52 18.01
CA GLU A 139 1.50 -2.72 19.10
C GLU A 139 2.88 -3.12 18.56
N TYR A 140 2.91 -4.02 17.58
CA TYR A 140 4.12 -4.38 16.86
C TYR A 140 4.73 -3.13 16.23
N TYR A 141 3.95 -2.32 15.52
CA TYR A 141 4.44 -1.07 14.93
C TYR A 141 4.97 -0.08 15.98
N ALA A 142 4.27 0.08 17.11
CA ALA A 142 4.68 1.00 18.16
C ALA A 142 6.00 0.56 18.82
N SER A 143 6.09 -0.72 19.19
CA SER A 143 7.34 -1.30 19.73
C SER A 143 8.47 -1.25 18.71
N PHE A 144 8.15 -1.41 17.42
CA PHE A 144 9.10 -1.30 16.33
C PHE A 144 9.66 0.12 16.19
N LEU A 145 8.79 1.14 16.17
CA LEU A 145 9.21 2.54 16.10
C LEU A 145 10.06 2.93 17.31
N HIS A 146 9.77 2.38 18.49
CA HIS A 146 10.58 2.60 19.68
C HIS A 146 11.99 2.00 19.57
N ARG A 147 12.18 0.90 18.82
CA ARG A 147 13.53 0.36 18.55
C ARG A 147 14.34 1.21 17.57
N LEU A 148 13.69 2.08 16.80
CA LEU A 148 14.32 2.99 15.85
C LEU A 148 14.57 4.40 16.42
N SER A 149 14.00 4.73 17.60
CA SER A 149 14.19 6.00 18.31
C SER A 149 15.46 5.99 19.16
#